data_AF-A0A815RXI9-F1
#
_entry.id   AF-A0A815RXI9-F1
#
_cell.length_a   1.000
_cell.length_b   1.000
_cell.length_c   1.000
_cell.angle_alpha   90.00
_cell.angle_beta   90.00
_cell.angle_gamma   90.00
#
_symmetry.space_group_name_H-M   'P 1'
#
loop_
_entity.id
_entity.type
_entity.pdbx_description
1 polymer ?
#
loop_
_entity_poly.entity_id
_entity_poly.type
_entity_poly.pdbx_seq_one_letter_code
_entity_poly.pdbx_strand_id
1 'polypeptide(L)'
;KFLTKRSEQPNERLKNIARMLTVQRAKQTKAIDVKNLPLNKILVVETSYEGILRGILSLFQLTKGQPQVHHIFYCSDTTSWTEMRAFAYRCFYSQGALHQLIQPELLSALVQDQFTQFLHKLAKQQPKRLFRLGIVTTASTSHLQLVNSLKALQIVSTIQDQDLLDKTALQEVIKELIKGNSTLVTSHIAGLGKSTYIRDEIQRNHKLYIKFSISGSINVDTLAERLRTLGKKMTSIDVALHIDIGVVDNIQQLNELLYCLLLFRSFRLGQEAAYIPANIPIYIELDSSPHSLTAHAKIIYFNFYHVIILKL
;
A
#
# COMPACT_ATOMS: atom_id res chain seq x y z
N LYS A 1 -11.79 -20.75 -24.76
CA LYS A 1 -11.40 -19.74 -25.77
C LYS A 1 -12.15 -18.43 -25.50
N PHE A 2 -11.55 -17.49 -24.76
CA PHE A 2 -12.08 -16.13 -24.59
C PHE A 2 -10.90 -15.16 -24.65
N LEU A 3 -10.39 -14.93 -25.85
CA LEU A 3 -9.57 -13.76 -26.14
C LEU A 3 -10.36 -12.97 -27.17
N THR A 4 -11.14 -12.01 -26.70
CA THR A 4 -11.70 -10.98 -27.59
C THR A 4 -10.55 -10.12 -28.10
N LYS A 5 -10.62 -9.74 -29.39
CA LYS A 5 -9.64 -8.89 -30.07
C LYS A 5 -9.23 -7.70 -29.18
N ARG A 6 -7.94 -7.39 -29.13
CA ARG A 6 -7.40 -6.18 -28.46
C ARG A 6 -8.09 -4.96 -29.07
N SER A 7 -9.10 -4.42 -28.37
CA SER A 7 -9.69 -3.13 -28.74
C SER A 7 -8.63 -2.04 -28.58
N GLU A 8 -8.55 -1.12 -29.55
CA GLU A 8 -7.62 0.00 -29.56
C GLU A 8 -8.09 1.14 -28.64
N GLN A 9 -9.36 1.15 -28.24
CA GLN A 9 -9.90 2.21 -27.39
C GLN A 9 -9.75 1.90 -25.89
N PRO A 10 -9.12 2.81 -25.10
CA PRO A 10 -8.88 2.61 -23.66
C PRO A 10 -10.15 2.33 -22.85
N ASN A 11 -11.27 2.96 -23.24
CA ASN A 11 -12.57 2.80 -22.58
C ASN A 11 -13.14 1.38 -22.69
N GLU A 12 -12.94 0.73 -23.83
CA GLU A 12 -13.41 -0.64 -24.05
C GLU A 12 -12.50 -1.65 -23.36
N ARG A 13 -11.19 -1.40 -23.32
CA ARG A 13 -10.23 -2.22 -22.57
C ARG A 13 -10.61 -2.29 -21.08
N LEU A 14 -10.93 -1.16 -20.45
CA LEU A 14 -11.34 -1.13 -19.04
C LEU A 14 -12.65 -1.89 -18.78
N LYS A 15 -13.65 -1.76 -19.67
CA LYS A 15 -14.89 -2.54 -19.60
C LYS A 15 -14.64 -4.04 -19.77
N ASN A 16 -13.72 -4.42 -20.67
CA ASN A 16 -13.36 -5.80 -20.91
C ASN A 16 -12.60 -6.42 -19.73
N ILE A 17 -11.68 -5.67 -19.10
CA ILE A 17 -11.01 -6.09 -17.87
C ILE A 17 -12.03 -6.30 -16.74
N ALA A 18 -12.97 -5.36 -16.54
CA ALA A 18 -14.03 -5.52 -15.54
C ALA A 18 -14.89 -6.77 -15.78
N ARG A 19 -15.21 -7.08 -17.04
CA ARG A 19 -15.89 -8.33 -17.43
C ARG A 19 -15.03 -9.57 -17.13
N MET A 20 -13.74 -9.55 -17.48
CA MET A 20 -12.83 -10.69 -17.25
C MET A 20 -12.64 -10.97 -15.76
N LEU A 21 -12.48 -9.94 -14.92
CA LEU A 21 -12.41 -10.08 -13.47
C LEU A 21 -13.69 -10.69 -12.87
N THR A 22 -14.84 -10.33 -13.43
CA THR A 22 -16.15 -10.91 -13.04
C THR A 22 -16.23 -12.40 -13.41
N VAL A 23 -15.75 -12.79 -14.60
CA VAL A 23 -15.80 -14.17 -15.11
C VAL A 23 -14.77 -15.08 -14.43
N GLN A 24 -13.55 -14.58 -14.16
CA GLN A 24 -12.51 -15.36 -13.47
C GLN A 24 -12.91 -15.75 -12.04
N ARG A 25 -13.68 -14.91 -11.35
CA ARG A 25 -14.14 -15.20 -9.98
C ARG A 25 -15.47 -15.94 -9.91
N ALA A 26 -16.34 -15.87 -10.91
CA ALA A 26 -17.52 -16.76 -10.99
C ALA A 26 -17.14 -18.26 -11.01
N LYS A 27 -15.90 -18.58 -11.39
CA LYS A 27 -15.32 -19.93 -11.29
C LYS A 27 -14.71 -20.26 -9.92
N GLN A 28 -14.52 -19.28 -9.04
CA GLN A 28 -13.85 -19.42 -7.73
C GLN A 28 -14.82 -19.32 -6.54
N THR A 29 -15.97 -18.67 -6.66
CA THR A 29 -16.92 -18.51 -5.54
C THR A 29 -18.02 -19.57 -5.56
N LYS A 30 -17.80 -20.69 -4.87
CA LYS A 30 -18.87 -21.38 -4.13
C LYS A 30 -18.63 -21.11 -2.64
N ALA A 31 -19.66 -20.55 -2.00
CA ALA A 31 -19.82 -20.31 -0.56
C ALA A 31 -18.98 -19.18 0.07
N ILE A 32 -19.57 -17.97 0.17
CA ILE A 32 -19.50 -17.14 1.39
C ILE A 32 -20.84 -16.39 1.51
N ASP A 33 -21.66 -16.80 2.48
CA ASP A 33 -22.94 -16.19 2.82
C ASP A 33 -22.69 -15.10 3.87
N VAL A 34 -22.64 -13.82 3.44
CA VAL A 34 -22.42 -12.67 4.34
C VAL A 34 -23.77 -12.06 4.69
N LYS A 35 -24.34 -12.46 5.82
CA LYS A 35 -25.51 -11.81 6.42
C LYS A 35 -25.13 -10.45 7.03
N ASN A 36 -25.78 -9.40 6.52
CA ASN A 36 -26.25 -8.18 7.19
C ASN A 36 -25.33 -7.52 8.25
N LEU A 37 -24.24 -6.88 7.81
CA LEU A 37 -23.87 -5.58 8.39
C LEU A 37 -24.55 -4.48 7.57
N PRO A 38 -24.99 -3.35 8.16
CA PRO A 38 -25.33 -2.17 7.37
C PRO A 38 -24.11 -1.84 6.51
N LEU A 39 -24.23 -2.05 5.20
CA LEU A 39 -23.12 -1.93 4.26
C LEU A 39 -22.82 -0.45 4.05
N ASN A 40 -22.11 0.16 5.00
CA ASN A 40 -21.45 1.44 4.80
C ASN A 40 -20.45 1.25 3.67
N LYS A 41 -20.81 1.75 2.48
CA LYS A 41 -20.04 1.53 1.25
C LYS A 41 -18.79 2.39 1.23
N ILE A 42 -18.76 3.47 2.02
CA ILE A 42 -17.64 4.41 2.09
C ILE A 42 -17.30 4.68 3.56
N LEU A 43 -16.07 4.37 3.97
CA LEU A 43 -15.53 4.60 5.31
C LEU A 43 -14.47 5.70 5.22
N VAL A 44 -14.49 6.67 6.12
CA VAL A 44 -13.54 7.80 6.13
C VAL A 44 -12.81 7.84 7.46
N VAL A 45 -11.49 7.94 7.41
CA VAL A 45 -10.60 8.11 8.56
C VAL A 45 -9.87 9.44 8.39
N GLU A 46 -10.03 10.33 9.35
CA GLU A 46 -9.23 11.55 9.49
C GLU A 46 -8.10 11.26 10.48
N THR A 47 -6.85 11.54 10.09
CA THR A 47 -5.69 11.19 10.92
C THR A 47 -4.48 12.10 10.65
N SER A 48 -3.45 12.04 11.47
CA SER A 48 -2.18 12.71 11.17
C SER A 48 -1.37 11.92 10.14
N TYR A 49 -0.31 12.51 9.59
CA TYR A 49 0.62 11.80 8.70
C TYR A 49 1.20 10.52 9.32
N GLU A 50 1.48 10.55 10.62
CA GLU A 50 1.97 9.39 11.38
C GLU A 50 0.89 8.31 11.55
N GLY A 51 -0.39 8.70 11.58
CA GLY A 51 -1.52 7.80 11.74
C GLY A 51 -2.03 7.14 10.45
N ILE A 52 -1.48 7.48 9.27
CA ILE A 52 -1.93 6.92 7.97
C ILE A 52 -1.91 5.38 7.99
N LEU A 53 -0.81 4.76 8.43
CA LEU A 53 -0.71 3.29 8.47
C LEU A 53 -1.75 2.68 9.43
N ARG A 54 -1.95 3.30 10.60
CA ARG A 54 -2.98 2.88 11.57
C ARG A 54 -4.35 2.94 10.91
N GLY A 55 -4.68 4.02 10.20
CA GLY A 55 -5.92 4.17 9.44
C GLY A 55 -6.09 3.07 8.38
N ILE A 56 -5.06 2.81 7.59
CA ILE A 56 -5.08 1.78 6.54
C ILE A 56 -5.40 0.40 7.12
N LEU A 57 -4.63 -0.02 8.13
CA LEU A 57 -4.76 -1.36 8.71
C LEU A 57 -6.05 -1.50 9.52
N SER A 58 -6.51 -0.43 10.19
CA SER A 58 -7.79 -0.43 10.91
C SER A 58 -8.96 -0.67 9.97
N LEU A 59 -8.99 -0.01 8.81
CA LEU A 59 -10.06 -0.22 7.83
C LEU A 59 -10.07 -1.64 7.27
N PHE A 60 -8.89 -2.24 7.02
CA PHE A 60 -8.82 -3.66 6.62
C PHE A 60 -9.33 -4.59 7.73
N GLN A 61 -8.96 -4.33 8.99
CA GLN A 61 -9.44 -5.09 10.14
C GLN A 61 -10.97 -5.00 10.28
N LEU A 62 -11.52 -3.78 10.28
CA LEU A 62 -12.97 -3.53 10.42
C LEU A 62 -13.78 -4.21 9.30
N THR A 63 -13.23 -4.27 8.09
CA THR A 63 -13.89 -4.89 6.95
C THR A 63 -13.59 -6.39 6.79
N LYS A 64 -12.74 -6.95 7.66
CA LYS A 64 -12.21 -8.32 7.59
C LYS A 64 -11.55 -8.64 6.24
N GLY A 65 -10.92 -7.63 5.63
CA GLY A 65 -10.22 -7.75 4.37
C GLY A 65 -8.72 -7.91 4.58
N GLN A 66 -8.05 -8.64 3.67
CA GLN A 66 -6.58 -8.66 3.66
C GLN A 66 -6.03 -7.54 2.78
N PRO A 67 -5.04 -6.77 3.26
CA PRO A 67 -4.42 -5.73 2.48
C PRO A 67 -3.66 -6.31 1.29
N GLN A 68 -3.89 -5.74 0.11
CA GLN A 68 -3.11 -6.02 -1.10
C GLN A 68 -2.81 -4.68 -1.77
N VAL A 69 -1.67 -4.55 -2.44
CA VAL A 69 -1.28 -3.24 -3.01
C VAL A 69 -2.28 -2.67 -3.99
N HIS A 70 -2.91 -3.50 -4.82
CA HIS A 70 -3.93 -3.01 -5.76
C HIS A 70 -5.23 -2.55 -5.07
N HIS A 71 -5.39 -2.83 -3.77
CA HIS A 71 -6.45 -2.28 -2.93
C HIS A 71 -6.11 -0.89 -2.40
N ILE A 72 -4.85 -0.45 -2.39
CA ILE A 72 -4.42 0.83 -1.81
C ILE A 72 -3.98 1.77 -2.93
N PHE A 73 -4.46 3.01 -2.91
CA PHE A 73 -4.07 4.04 -3.86
C PHE A 73 -3.63 5.29 -3.10
N TYR A 74 -2.33 5.59 -3.14
CA TYR A 74 -1.78 6.85 -2.65
C TYR A 74 -1.96 7.93 -3.71
N CYS A 75 -2.60 9.04 -3.34
CA CYS A 75 -2.78 10.19 -4.21
C CYS A 75 -1.54 11.08 -4.18
N SER A 76 -1.35 11.82 -5.28
CA SER A 76 -0.37 12.87 -5.45
C SER A 76 -0.99 14.04 -6.22
N ASP A 77 -0.32 15.18 -6.19
CA ASP A 77 -0.62 16.35 -7.03
C ASP A 77 -0.58 16.06 -8.54
N THR A 78 0.20 15.05 -8.93
CA THR A 78 0.35 14.56 -10.30
C THR A 78 -0.63 13.45 -10.68
N THR A 79 -1.45 12.96 -9.74
CA THR A 79 -2.40 11.85 -10.00
C THR A 79 -3.45 12.27 -11.03
N SER A 80 -3.55 11.49 -12.11
CA SER A 80 -4.42 11.80 -13.23
C SER A 80 -5.85 11.27 -13.07
N TRP A 81 -6.79 11.87 -13.80
CA TRP A 81 -8.16 11.36 -13.91
C TRP A 81 -8.22 9.91 -14.42
N THR A 82 -7.35 9.55 -15.37
CA THR A 82 -7.30 8.20 -15.93
C THR A 82 -7.02 7.15 -14.85
N GLU A 83 -6.10 7.45 -13.93
CA GLU A 83 -5.75 6.56 -12.83
C GLU A 83 -6.87 6.46 -11.80
N MET A 84 -7.48 7.60 -11.46
CA MET A 84 -8.60 7.67 -10.53
C MET A 84 -9.84 6.94 -11.05
N ARG A 85 -10.12 7.06 -12.35
CA ARG A 85 -11.20 6.32 -13.00
C ARG A 85 -10.93 4.81 -13.01
N ALA A 86 -9.68 4.39 -13.28
CA ALA A 86 -9.29 2.99 -13.20
C ALA A 86 -9.45 2.44 -11.77
N PHE A 87 -9.05 3.22 -10.76
CA PHE A 87 -9.26 2.89 -9.35
C PHE A 87 -10.75 2.77 -9.00
N ALA A 88 -11.58 3.73 -9.41
CA ALA A 88 -13.03 3.69 -9.19
C ALA A 88 -13.67 2.42 -9.77
N TYR A 89 -13.28 2.02 -10.99
CA TYR A 89 -13.73 0.76 -11.57
C TYR A 89 -13.29 -0.46 -10.75
N ARG A 90 -12.02 -0.53 -10.33
CA ARG A 90 -11.56 -1.65 -9.49
C ARG A 90 -12.37 -1.73 -8.18
N CYS A 91 -12.53 -0.60 -7.51
CA CYS A 91 -13.29 -0.49 -6.27
C CYS A 91 -14.76 -0.92 -6.44
N PHE A 92 -15.45 -0.37 -7.44
CA PHE A 92 -16.87 -0.63 -7.62
C PHE A 92 -17.18 -2.08 -8.06
N TYR A 93 -16.27 -2.69 -8.81
CA TYR A 93 -16.48 -4.02 -9.39
C TYR A 93 -15.86 -5.16 -8.58
N SER A 94 -15.13 -4.92 -7.49
CA SER A 94 -14.46 -5.95 -6.69
C SER A 94 -15.36 -6.73 -5.71
N GLN A 95 -16.69 -6.62 -5.83
CA GLN A 95 -17.69 -7.39 -5.08
C GLN A 95 -17.52 -7.31 -3.55
N GLY A 96 -17.27 -6.10 -3.03
CA GLY A 96 -17.18 -5.84 -1.59
C GLY A 96 -15.78 -5.97 -0.99
N ALA A 97 -14.74 -6.22 -1.79
CA ALA A 97 -13.37 -6.00 -1.33
C ALA A 97 -13.16 -4.52 -1.00
N LEU A 98 -12.43 -4.24 0.09
CA LEU A 98 -12.09 -2.88 0.48
C LEU A 98 -10.98 -2.35 -0.42
N HIS A 99 -11.24 -1.24 -1.08
CA HIS A 99 -10.21 -0.42 -1.73
C HIS A 99 -10.08 0.89 -0.97
N GLN A 100 -8.86 1.40 -0.80
CA GLN A 100 -8.58 2.60 -0.02
C GLN A 100 -7.93 3.66 -0.89
N LEU A 101 -8.42 4.89 -0.73
CA LEU A 101 -7.84 6.10 -1.28
C LEU A 101 -7.12 6.84 -0.15
N ILE A 102 -5.81 7.03 -0.30
CA ILE A 102 -4.94 7.61 0.72
C ILE A 102 -4.56 9.02 0.28
N GLN A 103 -4.73 9.97 1.19
CA GLN A 103 -4.47 11.39 1.01
C GLN A 103 -5.16 12.02 -0.22
N PRO A 104 -6.48 11.79 -0.43
CA PRO A 104 -7.21 12.39 -1.56
C PRO A 104 -7.14 13.92 -1.64
N GLU A 105 -6.80 14.60 -0.55
CA GLU A 105 -6.55 16.05 -0.49
C GLU A 105 -5.43 16.51 -1.43
N LEU A 106 -4.52 15.61 -1.83
CA LEU A 106 -3.46 15.93 -2.78
C LEU A 106 -3.94 15.95 -4.23
N LEU A 107 -5.14 15.42 -4.52
CA LEU A 107 -5.70 15.47 -5.86
C LEU A 107 -6.13 16.90 -6.22
N SER A 108 -5.93 17.30 -7.47
CA SER A 108 -6.53 18.54 -7.98
C SER A 108 -8.04 18.55 -7.83
N ALA A 109 -8.63 19.72 -7.59
CA ALA A 109 -10.09 19.88 -7.43
C ALA A 109 -10.87 19.27 -8.60
N LEU A 110 -10.39 19.46 -9.84
CA LEU A 110 -10.98 18.87 -11.03
C LEU A 110 -11.03 17.33 -10.97
N VAL A 111 -9.95 16.68 -10.53
CA VAL A 111 -9.88 15.22 -10.42
C VAL A 111 -10.78 14.72 -9.29
N GLN A 112 -10.86 15.45 -8.17
CA GLN A 112 -11.79 15.14 -7.07
C GLN A 112 -13.25 15.17 -7.54
N ASP A 113 -13.63 16.20 -8.30
CA ASP A 113 -14.98 16.33 -8.86
C ASP A 113 -15.32 15.26 -9.88
N GLN A 114 -14.39 14.96 -10.80
CA GLN A 114 -14.58 13.89 -11.77
C GLN A 114 -14.77 12.54 -11.07
N PHE A 115 -13.98 12.26 -10.03
CA PHE A 115 -14.08 11.02 -9.26
C PHE A 115 -15.42 10.90 -8.54
N THR A 116 -15.87 11.94 -7.84
CA THR A 116 -17.12 11.91 -7.10
C THR A 116 -18.31 11.74 -8.04
N GLN A 117 -18.40 12.53 -9.11
CA GLN A 117 -19.45 12.43 -10.13
C GLN A 117 -19.50 11.03 -10.76
N PHE A 118 -18.34 10.45 -11.01
CA PHE A 118 -18.24 9.11 -11.59
C PHE A 118 -18.69 8.02 -10.61
N LEU A 119 -18.29 8.09 -9.34
CA LEU A 119 -18.77 7.15 -8.31
C LEU A 119 -20.29 7.27 -8.12
N HIS A 120 -20.81 8.49 -8.07
CA HIS A 120 -22.25 8.78 -8.02
C HIS A 120 -22.99 8.11 -9.18
N LYS A 121 -22.47 8.28 -10.41
CA LYS A 121 -23.03 7.65 -11.60
C LYS A 121 -23.05 6.12 -11.49
N LEU A 122 -21.96 5.51 -11.06
CA LEU A 122 -21.88 4.06 -10.88
C LEU A 122 -22.87 3.56 -9.80
N ALA A 123 -22.91 4.22 -8.65
CA ALA A 123 -23.80 3.88 -7.55
C ALA A 123 -25.28 4.00 -7.94
N LYS A 124 -25.65 5.06 -8.69
CA LYS A 124 -27.01 5.26 -9.20
C LYS A 124 -27.40 4.21 -10.25
N GLN A 125 -26.47 3.83 -11.13
CA GLN A 125 -26.71 2.82 -12.17
C GLN A 125 -26.85 1.40 -11.61
N GLN A 126 -26.17 1.09 -10.51
CA GLN A 126 -26.19 -0.24 -9.89
C GLN A 126 -26.30 -0.14 -8.36
N PRO A 127 -27.48 0.24 -7.82
CA PRO A 127 -27.65 0.51 -6.39
C PRO A 127 -27.41 -0.72 -5.50
N LYS A 128 -27.70 -1.92 -6.03
CA LYS A 128 -27.48 -3.20 -5.35
C LYS A 128 -26.03 -3.71 -5.43
N ARG A 129 -25.14 -3.02 -6.16
CA ARG A 129 -23.72 -3.41 -6.23
C ARG A 129 -23.07 -3.22 -4.87
N LEU A 130 -22.40 -4.26 -4.41
CA LEU A 130 -21.55 -4.25 -3.22
C LEU A 130 -20.17 -3.72 -3.60
N PHE A 131 -19.78 -2.61 -2.99
CA PHE A 131 -18.43 -2.07 -3.05
C PHE A 131 -18.07 -1.48 -1.67
N ARG A 132 -16.76 -1.40 -1.38
CA ARG A 132 -16.24 -0.79 -0.16
C ARG A 132 -15.07 0.12 -0.51
N LEU A 133 -15.23 1.41 -0.20
CA LEU A 133 -14.20 2.43 -0.34
C LEU A 133 -13.77 2.90 1.05
N GLY A 134 -12.49 2.78 1.37
CA GLY A 134 -11.86 3.47 2.48
C GLY A 134 -11.26 4.78 2.00
N ILE A 135 -11.35 5.82 2.79
CA ILE A 135 -10.65 7.09 2.57
C ILE A 135 -9.84 7.37 3.82
N VAL A 136 -8.52 7.50 3.67
CA VAL A 136 -7.63 7.91 4.76
C VAL A 136 -7.08 9.28 4.39
N THR A 137 -7.46 10.30 5.14
CA THR A 137 -7.13 11.71 4.86
C THR A 137 -6.38 12.31 6.03
N THR A 138 -5.44 13.21 5.73
CA THR A 138 -4.80 14.10 6.71
C THR A 138 -5.42 15.49 6.73
N ALA A 139 -6.18 15.83 5.70
CA ALA A 139 -7.03 17.02 5.70
C ALA A 139 -8.30 16.76 6.50
N SER A 140 -8.81 17.82 7.13
CA SER A 140 -10.09 17.76 7.82
C SER A 140 -11.24 17.43 6.86
N THR A 141 -12.07 16.49 7.25
CA THR A 141 -13.16 15.94 6.44
C THR A 141 -14.26 16.95 6.15
N SER A 142 -14.35 18.05 6.90
CA SER A 142 -15.26 19.17 6.63
C SER A 142 -14.79 20.04 5.45
N HIS A 143 -13.49 20.08 5.20
CA HIS A 143 -12.87 20.90 4.15
C HIS A 143 -12.58 20.11 2.87
N LEU A 144 -12.64 18.79 2.93
CA LEU A 144 -12.37 17.92 1.78
C LEU A 144 -13.62 17.79 0.87
N GLN A 145 -13.60 18.50 -0.25
CA GLN A 145 -14.66 18.51 -1.27
C GLN A 145 -15.09 17.12 -1.71
N LEU A 146 -14.12 16.21 -1.92
CA LEU A 146 -14.39 14.82 -2.28
C LEU A 146 -15.31 14.11 -1.25
N VAL A 147 -14.99 14.22 0.04
CA VAL A 147 -15.78 13.58 1.11
C VAL A 147 -17.15 14.22 1.22
N ASN A 148 -17.23 15.55 1.19
CA ASN A 148 -18.50 16.26 1.24
C ASN A 148 -19.42 15.90 0.06
N SER A 149 -18.87 15.79 -1.15
CA SER A 149 -19.63 15.38 -2.34
C SER A 149 -20.14 13.94 -2.23
N LEU A 150 -19.36 13.03 -1.61
CA LEU A 150 -19.78 11.64 -1.39
C LEU A 150 -20.82 11.50 -0.28
N LYS A 151 -20.83 12.38 0.74
CA LYS A 151 -21.85 12.37 1.80
C LYS A 151 -23.28 12.47 1.25
N ALA A 152 -23.47 13.12 0.09
CA ALA A 152 -24.75 13.18 -0.61
C ALA A 152 -25.32 11.80 -1.01
N LEU A 153 -24.49 10.74 -1.05
CA LEU A 153 -24.94 9.37 -1.31
C LEU A 153 -25.57 8.68 -0.10
N GLN A 154 -25.51 9.27 1.11
CA GLN A 154 -26.01 8.67 2.36
C GLN A 154 -25.42 7.27 2.68
N ILE A 155 -24.22 6.98 2.16
CA ILE A 155 -23.49 5.70 2.36
C ILE A 155 -22.07 5.91 2.91
N VAL A 156 -21.80 7.12 3.42
CA VAL A 156 -20.51 7.53 3.99
C VAL A 156 -20.59 7.47 5.50
N SER A 157 -19.58 6.88 6.13
CA SER A 157 -19.41 6.87 7.58
C SER A 157 -18.01 7.29 7.95
N THR A 158 -17.89 8.23 8.89
CA THR A 158 -16.62 8.63 9.47
C THR A 158 -16.30 7.74 10.65
N ILE A 159 -15.14 7.11 10.63
CA ILE A 159 -14.58 6.30 11.69
C ILE A 159 -13.80 7.24 12.63
N GLN A 160 -14.09 7.13 13.92
CA GLN A 160 -13.44 7.96 14.93
C GLN A 160 -12.14 7.31 15.41
N ASP A 161 -11.25 8.08 16.03
CA ASP A 161 -9.92 7.57 16.43
C ASP A 161 -10.01 6.40 17.43
N GLN A 162 -11.02 6.40 18.31
CA GLN A 162 -11.25 5.32 19.27
C GLN A 162 -11.65 3.98 18.61
N ASP A 163 -12.16 4.02 17.38
CA ASP A 163 -12.55 2.83 16.62
C ASP A 163 -11.37 2.26 15.79
N LEU A 164 -10.24 2.98 15.74
CA LEU A 164 -9.03 2.54 15.08
C LEU A 164 -8.22 1.61 16.00
N LEU A 165 -7.45 0.71 15.40
CA LEU A 165 -6.54 -0.20 16.10
C LEU A 165 -5.72 0.55 17.14
N ASP A 166 -5.76 0.11 18.40
CA ASP A 166 -4.84 0.61 19.39
C ASP A 166 -3.40 0.19 19.07
N LYS A 167 -2.44 0.69 19.85
CA LYS A 167 -1.02 0.42 19.64
C LYS A 167 -0.68 -1.08 19.68
N THR A 168 -1.31 -1.85 20.55
CA THR A 168 -1.04 -3.28 20.73
C THR A 168 -1.61 -4.08 19.56
N ALA A 169 -2.86 -3.82 19.18
CA ALA A 169 -3.50 -4.49 18.05
C ALA A 169 -2.80 -4.12 16.72
N LEU A 170 -2.38 -2.87 16.56
CA LEU A 170 -1.59 -2.45 15.39
C LEU A 170 -0.26 -3.22 15.29
N GLN A 171 0.41 -3.44 16.41
CA GLN A 171 1.65 -4.22 16.48
C GLN A 171 1.45 -5.66 16.04
N GLU A 172 0.39 -6.31 16.52
CA GLU A 172 0.07 -7.69 16.17
C GLU A 172 -0.21 -7.83 14.67
N VAL A 173 -1.02 -6.94 14.10
CA VAL A 173 -1.31 -6.93 12.66
C VAL A 173 -0.02 -6.74 11.84
N ILE A 174 0.84 -5.80 12.23
CA ILE A 174 2.11 -5.56 11.50
C ILE A 174 3.03 -6.79 11.59
N LYS A 175 3.17 -7.41 12.77
CA LYS A 175 3.97 -8.63 12.94
C LYS A 175 3.42 -9.78 12.08
N GLU A 176 2.10 -9.94 12.02
CA GLU A 176 1.45 -10.94 11.18
C GLU A 176 1.70 -10.70 9.69
N LEU A 177 1.71 -9.44 9.24
CA LEU A 177 1.98 -9.10 7.83
C LEU A 177 3.45 -9.34 7.44
N ILE A 178 4.39 -9.11 8.37
CA ILE A 178 5.83 -9.28 8.10
C ILE A 178 6.24 -10.77 8.11
N LYS A 179 5.56 -11.62 8.90
CA LYS A 179 5.78 -13.08 9.01
C LYS A 179 7.25 -13.50 9.26
N GLY A 180 8.05 -12.64 9.90
CA GLY A 180 9.45 -12.93 10.22
C GLY A 180 10.41 -12.98 9.02
N ASN A 181 9.93 -12.72 7.80
CA ASN A 181 10.77 -12.71 6.58
C ASN A 181 11.45 -11.36 6.34
N SER A 182 11.55 -10.53 7.38
CA SER A 182 12.28 -9.27 7.33
C SER A 182 13.03 -9.02 8.65
N THR A 183 14.30 -8.60 8.56
CA THR A 183 15.20 -8.40 9.69
C THR A 183 15.78 -6.99 9.65
N LEU A 184 15.72 -6.28 10.78
CA LEU A 184 16.36 -4.97 10.91
C LEU A 184 17.75 -5.16 11.50
N VAL A 185 18.78 -4.70 10.80
CA VAL A 185 20.17 -4.71 11.27
C VAL A 185 20.60 -3.28 11.53
N THR A 186 20.92 -2.97 12.78
CA THR A 186 21.27 -1.63 13.23
C THR A 186 22.45 -1.64 14.17
N SER A 187 23.01 -0.46 14.43
CA SER A 187 24.13 -0.27 15.34
C SER A 187 24.10 1.15 15.89
N HIS A 188 24.60 1.33 17.11
CA HIS A 188 24.70 2.67 17.73
C HIS A 188 25.81 3.53 17.12
N ILE A 189 26.80 2.88 16.49
CA ILE A 189 27.98 3.53 15.91
C ILE A 189 28.15 3.03 14.48
N ALA A 190 28.54 3.93 13.56
CA ALA A 190 28.90 3.57 12.20
C ALA A 190 30.18 2.70 12.17
N GLY A 191 30.38 1.91 11.10
CA GLY A 191 31.59 1.11 10.94
C GLY A 191 31.62 -0.23 11.70
N LEU A 192 30.56 -0.59 12.44
CA LEU A 192 30.45 -1.89 13.13
C LEU A 192 30.11 -3.08 12.19
N GLY A 193 30.28 -2.92 10.87
CA GLY A 193 30.18 -4.02 9.92
C GLY A 193 28.76 -4.52 9.60
N LYS A 194 27.70 -3.71 9.75
CA LYS A 194 26.30 -4.10 9.41
C LYS A 194 26.16 -4.71 8.01
N SER A 195 26.62 -3.99 6.99
CA SER A 195 26.66 -4.47 5.60
C SER A 195 27.41 -5.80 5.43
N THR A 196 28.50 -5.99 6.19
CA THR A 196 29.28 -7.24 6.18
C THR A 196 28.50 -8.37 6.83
N TYR A 197 27.95 -8.13 8.02
CA TYR A 197 27.10 -9.09 8.73
C TYR A 197 25.93 -9.58 7.87
N ILE A 198 25.21 -8.66 7.22
CA ILE A 198 24.08 -9.01 6.34
C ILE A 198 24.55 -9.87 5.17
N ARG A 199 25.67 -9.50 4.53
CA ARG A 199 26.22 -10.26 3.41
C ARG A 199 26.63 -11.67 3.83
N ASP A 200 27.31 -11.80 4.95
CA ASP A 200 27.80 -13.07 5.48
C ASP A 200 26.63 -13.97 5.91
N GLU A 201 25.59 -13.40 6.54
CA GLU A 201 24.35 -14.12 6.89
C GLU A 201 23.63 -14.63 5.64
N ILE A 202 23.51 -13.80 4.61
CA ILE A 202 22.88 -14.20 3.33
C ILE A 202 23.68 -15.32 2.65
N GLN A 203 25.01 -15.20 2.63
CA GLN A 203 25.90 -16.21 2.06
C GLN A 203 25.87 -17.52 2.84
N ARG A 204 25.86 -17.48 4.19
CA ARG A 204 25.70 -18.66 5.05
C ARG A 204 24.41 -19.42 4.78
N ASN A 205 23.35 -18.69 4.41
CA ASN A 205 22.07 -19.28 4.01
C ASN A 205 22.02 -19.67 2.52
N HIS A 206 23.16 -19.70 1.82
CA HIS A 206 23.29 -20.03 0.39
C HIS A 206 22.39 -19.21 -0.53
N LYS A 207 22.12 -17.95 -0.16
CA LYS A 207 21.29 -17.04 -0.94
C LYS A 207 22.15 -16.04 -1.73
N LEU A 208 21.67 -15.65 -2.90
CA LEU A 208 22.25 -14.58 -3.70
C LEU A 208 21.94 -13.23 -3.05
N TYR A 209 23.00 -12.45 -2.81
CA TYR A 209 22.93 -11.12 -2.23
C TYR A 209 22.51 -10.08 -3.27
N ILE A 210 21.35 -9.44 -3.07
CA ILE A 210 20.92 -8.28 -3.87
C ILE A 210 20.85 -7.05 -2.96
N LYS A 211 21.64 -6.02 -3.26
CA LYS A 211 21.61 -4.74 -2.56
C LYS A 211 20.69 -3.73 -3.26
N PHE A 212 19.82 -3.08 -2.49
CA PHE A 212 18.91 -2.02 -2.91
C PHE A 212 19.04 -0.80 -1.99
N SER A 213 19.87 0.16 -2.41
CA SER A 213 20.11 1.39 -1.62
C SER A 213 19.05 2.47 -1.87
N ILE A 214 18.60 3.12 -0.80
CA ILE A 214 17.68 4.25 -0.77
C ILE A 214 18.35 5.40 -0.02
N SER A 215 18.62 6.52 -0.68
CA SER A 215 19.30 7.69 -0.11
C SER A 215 19.01 8.95 -0.93
N GLY A 216 19.14 10.12 -0.31
CA GLY A 216 18.93 11.44 -0.89
C GLY A 216 17.46 11.74 -1.16
N SER A 217 17.20 12.41 -2.28
CA SER A 217 15.85 12.72 -2.74
C SER A 217 15.16 11.47 -3.29
N ILE A 218 14.04 11.11 -2.69
CA ILE A 218 13.25 9.95 -3.11
C ILE A 218 12.46 10.33 -4.37
N ASN A 219 12.91 9.83 -5.52
CA ASN A 219 12.06 9.76 -6.71
C ASN A 219 11.43 8.37 -6.77
N VAL A 220 10.13 8.34 -6.50
CA VAL A 220 9.30 7.13 -6.47
C VAL A 220 9.38 6.33 -7.76
N ASP A 221 9.31 6.97 -8.92
CA ASP A 221 9.33 6.30 -10.22
C ASP A 221 10.69 5.64 -10.48
N THR A 222 11.77 6.35 -10.17
CA THR A 222 13.14 5.83 -10.28
C THR A 222 13.36 4.62 -9.37
N LEU A 223 12.88 4.67 -8.12
CA LEU A 223 13.00 3.54 -7.19
C LEU A 223 12.19 2.33 -7.64
N ALA A 224 10.99 2.55 -8.16
CA ALA A 224 10.16 1.47 -8.66
C ALA A 224 10.76 0.81 -9.91
N GLU A 225 11.34 1.58 -10.84
CA GLU A 225 12.03 1.04 -12.01
C GLU A 225 13.29 0.26 -11.64
N ARG A 226 14.07 0.77 -10.68
CA ARG A 226 15.21 0.04 -10.09
C ARG A 226 14.75 -1.29 -9.48
N LEU A 227 13.68 -1.27 -8.69
CA LEU A 227 13.14 -2.46 -8.06
C LEU A 227 12.59 -3.45 -9.10
N ARG A 228 11.95 -2.98 -10.17
CA ARG A 228 11.48 -3.82 -11.27
C ARG A 228 12.64 -4.53 -11.98
N THR A 229 13.70 -3.80 -12.26
CA THR A 229 14.92 -4.35 -12.87
C THR A 229 15.56 -5.40 -11.97
N LEU A 230 15.59 -5.17 -10.65
CA LEU A 230 16.03 -6.16 -9.68
C LEU A 230 15.05 -7.35 -9.58
N GLY A 231 13.75 -7.11 -9.65
CA GLY A 231 12.71 -8.14 -9.58
C GLY A 231 12.84 -9.19 -10.68
N LYS A 232 13.32 -8.81 -11.87
CA LYS A 232 13.65 -9.77 -12.94
C LYS A 232 14.74 -10.77 -12.53
N LYS A 233 15.62 -10.40 -11.60
CA LYS A 233 16.66 -11.28 -11.02
C LYS A 233 16.13 -12.11 -9.84
N MET A 234 14.97 -11.76 -9.29
CA MET A 234 14.37 -12.39 -8.10
C MET A 234 13.46 -13.59 -8.41
N THR A 235 13.15 -13.86 -9.69
CA THR A 235 12.16 -14.88 -10.08
C THR A 235 12.71 -16.29 -10.29
N SER A 236 14.02 -16.49 -10.20
CA SER A 236 14.69 -17.74 -10.63
C SER A 236 15.75 -18.27 -9.66
N ILE A 237 15.98 -17.63 -8.51
CA ILE A 237 17.14 -17.89 -7.64
C ILE A 237 16.73 -17.75 -6.16
N ASP A 238 17.37 -18.52 -5.27
CA ASP A 238 17.39 -18.32 -3.81
C ASP A 238 18.04 -16.97 -3.48
N VAL A 239 17.27 -15.89 -3.50
CA VAL A 239 17.75 -14.52 -3.28
C VAL A 239 17.44 -14.05 -1.87
N ALA A 240 18.27 -13.16 -1.35
CA ALA A 240 17.94 -12.28 -0.22
C ALA A 240 18.13 -10.82 -0.63
N LEU A 241 17.20 -9.96 -0.20
CA LEU A 241 17.23 -8.53 -0.47
C LEU A 241 17.83 -7.80 0.72
N HIS A 242 18.85 -6.99 0.47
CA HIS A 242 19.39 -6.04 1.43
C HIS A 242 18.94 -4.63 1.04
N ILE A 243 18.00 -4.06 1.80
CA ILE A 243 17.57 -2.67 1.69
C ILE A 243 18.50 -1.82 2.56
N ASP A 244 19.30 -0.98 1.92
CA ASP A 244 20.30 -0.12 2.57
C ASP A 244 19.77 1.32 2.59
N ILE A 245 19.36 1.79 3.77
CA ILE A 245 18.73 3.10 3.95
C ILE A 245 19.78 4.07 4.50
N GLY A 246 20.20 5.00 3.63
CA GLY A 246 21.07 6.12 3.98
C GLY A 246 20.29 7.34 4.46
N VAL A 247 20.94 8.50 4.42
CA VAL A 247 20.29 9.81 4.69
C VAL A 247 19.26 10.08 3.59
N VAL A 248 18.05 10.51 3.98
CA VAL A 248 16.92 10.75 3.07
C VAL A 248 16.28 12.10 3.38
N ASP A 249 15.94 12.85 2.34
CA ASP A 249 15.40 14.21 2.47
C ASP A 249 13.94 14.23 2.96
N ASN A 250 13.14 13.23 2.55
CA ASN A 250 11.72 13.12 2.87
C ASN A 250 11.39 11.78 3.56
N ILE A 251 11.34 11.81 4.90
CA ILE A 251 11.03 10.64 5.74
C ILE A 251 9.60 10.13 5.50
N GLN A 252 8.66 11.00 5.16
CA GLN A 252 7.27 10.58 4.91
C GLN A 252 7.18 9.69 3.67
N GLN A 253 7.79 10.11 2.56
CA GLN A 253 7.84 9.29 1.33
C GLN A 253 8.59 7.96 1.56
N LEU A 254 9.65 8.00 2.39
CA LEU A 254 10.36 6.80 2.81
C LEU A 254 9.44 5.84 3.57
N ASN A 255 8.63 6.33 4.51
CA ASN A 255 7.64 5.55 5.25
C ASN A 255 6.61 4.90 4.31
N GLU A 256 6.01 5.67 3.40
CA GLU A 256 5.02 5.18 2.42
C GLU A 256 5.60 4.07 1.53
N LEU A 257 6.82 4.28 1.04
CA LEU A 257 7.56 3.29 0.26
C LEU A 257 7.79 2.01 1.07
N LEU A 258 8.23 2.14 2.32
CA LEU A 258 8.55 0.99 3.17
C LEU A 258 7.29 0.24 3.61
N TYR A 259 6.15 0.91 3.83
CA TYR A 259 4.86 0.25 4.03
C TYR A 259 4.52 -0.64 2.84
N CYS A 260 4.66 -0.10 1.63
CA CYS A 260 4.38 -0.84 0.40
C CYS A 260 5.32 -2.04 0.23
N LEU A 261 6.63 -1.83 0.38
CA LEU A 261 7.64 -2.87 0.17
C LEU A 261 7.64 -3.94 1.25
N LEU A 262 7.44 -3.59 2.51
CA LEU A 262 7.63 -4.50 3.62
C LEU A 262 6.35 -5.23 4.00
N LEU A 263 5.22 -4.50 4.05
CA LEU A 263 3.94 -5.07 4.45
C LEU A 263 3.22 -5.73 3.28
N PHE A 264 3.25 -5.10 2.12
CA PHE A 264 2.51 -5.58 0.95
C PHE A 264 3.40 -6.21 -0.11
N ARG A 265 4.72 -6.21 0.10
CA ARG A 265 5.72 -6.83 -0.77
C ARG A 265 5.66 -6.32 -2.21
N SER A 266 5.12 -5.12 -2.44
CA SER A 266 4.99 -4.59 -3.78
C SER A 266 4.85 -3.08 -3.76
N PHE A 267 5.22 -2.44 -4.87
CA PHE A 267 5.20 -1.01 -5.02
C PHE A 267 4.67 -0.66 -6.40
N ARG A 268 3.76 0.32 -6.48
CA ARG A 268 3.12 0.67 -7.75
C ARG A 268 3.86 1.80 -8.46
N LEU A 269 4.08 1.63 -9.76
CA LEU A 269 4.66 2.58 -10.71
C LEU A 269 3.61 2.89 -11.79
N GLY A 270 2.85 3.98 -11.66
CA GLY A 270 1.82 4.32 -12.65
C GLY A 270 0.85 3.15 -12.93
N GLN A 271 1.00 2.48 -14.09
CA GLN A 271 0.21 1.30 -14.48
C GLN A 271 0.88 -0.06 -14.20
N GLU A 272 2.18 -0.10 -13.86
CA GLU A 272 2.94 -1.32 -13.55
C GLU A 272 3.17 -1.46 -12.04
N ALA A 273 3.44 -2.68 -11.56
CA ALA A 273 3.76 -2.94 -10.17
C ALA A 273 5.09 -3.69 -10.07
N ALA A 274 6.00 -3.19 -9.24
CA ALA A 274 7.17 -3.93 -8.79
C ALA A 274 6.76 -4.82 -7.61
N TYR A 275 7.20 -6.08 -7.59
CA TYR A 275 6.81 -7.06 -6.57
C TYR A 275 8.04 -7.83 -6.07
N ILE A 276 8.10 -8.05 -4.76
CA ILE A 276 9.09 -8.87 -4.08
C ILE A 276 8.39 -10.18 -3.66
N PRO A 277 8.80 -11.35 -4.17
CA PRO A 277 8.27 -12.64 -3.73
C PRO A 277 8.26 -12.82 -2.20
N ALA A 278 7.18 -13.40 -1.67
CA ALA A 278 6.98 -13.53 -0.22
C ALA A 278 8.03 -14.40 0.49
N ASN A 279 8.69 -15.30 -0.24
CA ASN A 279 9.75 -16.18 0.24
C ASN A 279 11.14 -15.53 0.26
N ILE A 280 11.30 -14.31 -0.28
CA ILE A 280 12.58 -13.60 -0.26
C ILE A 280 12.74 -12.91 1.10
N PRO A 281 13.77 -13.27 1.89
CA PRO A 281 14.09 -12.56 3.11
C PRO A 281 14.58 -11.14 2.79
N ILE A 282 14.15 -10.17 3.60
CA ILE A 282 14.53 -8.77 3.48
C ILE A 282 15.36 -8.37 4.71
N TYR A 283 16.61 -7.98 4.51
CA TYR A 283 17.43 -7.36 5.52
C TYR A 283 17.39 -5.85 5.31
N ILE A 284 17.11 -5.10 6.37
CA ILE A 284 17.08 -3.65 6.34
C ILE A 284 18.29 -3.16 7.13
N GLU A 285 19.17 -2.43 6.46
CA GLU A 285 20.25 -1.68 7.10
C GLU A 285 19.84 -0.23 7.21
N LEU A 286 20.12 0.35 8.37
CA LEU A 286 19.97 1.77 8.61
C LEU A 286 21.32 2.42 8.87
N ASP A 287 21.55 3.57 8.27
CA ASP A 287 22.66 4.41 8.62
C ASP A 287 22.60 4.82 10.11
N SER A 288 23.77 4.86 10.75
CA SER A 288 23.91 5.15 12.20
C SER A 288 24.28 6.61 12.47
N SER A 289 24.22 7.49 11.47
CA SER A 289 24.49 8.91 11.68
C SER A 289 23.42 9.57 12.58
N PRO A 290 23.75 10.67 13.28
CA PRO A 290 22.78 11.37 14.14
C PRO A 290 21.50 11.81 13.42
N HIS A 291 21.60 12.19 12.15
CA HIS A 291 20.44 12.53 11.32
C HIS A 291 19.55 11.29 11.09
N SER A 292 20.16 10.15 10.79
CA SER A 292 19.45 8.88 10.59
C SER A 292 18.76 8.38 11.87
N LEU A 293 19.36 8.56 13.06
CA LEU A 293 18.74 8.20 14.35
C LEU A 293 17.41 8.93 14.61
N THR A 294 17.29 10.21 14.25
CA THR A 294 16.01 10.93 14.36
C THR A 294 14.98 10.47 13.33
N ALA A 295 15.43 10.03 12.15
CA ALA A 295 14.55 9.38 11.19
C ALA A 295 14.03 8.03 11.71
N HIS A 296 14.85 7.25 12.44
CA HIS A 296 14.43 5.97 13.01
C HIS A 296 13.22 6.11 13.94
N ALA A 297 13.24 7.14 14.81
CA ALA A 297 12.16 7.38 15.76
C ALA A 297 10.83 7.70 15.07
N LYS A 298 10.88 8.26 13.85
CA LYS A 298 9.70 8.60 13.03
C LYS A 298 9.24 7.45 12.14
N ILE A 299 10.02 6.38 12.05
CA ILE A 299 9.69 5.20 11.26
C ILE A 299 9.01 4.19 12.19
N ILE A 300 7.69 4.30 12.25
CA ILE A 300 6.82 3.59 13.21
C ILE A 300 7.09 2.08 13.23
N TYR A 301 7.39 1.50 12.06
CA TYR A 301 7.53 0.06 11.91
C TYR A 301 8.83 -0.52 12.48
N PHE A 302 9.90 0.25 12.66
CA PHE A 302 11.16 -0.29 13.20
C PHE A 302 11.04 -0.79 14.64
N ASN A 303 10.06 -0.29 15.38
CA ASN A 303 9.74 -0.80 16.71
C ASN A 303 9.20 -2.25 16.70
N PHE A 304 8.89 -2.81 15.52
CA PHE A 304 8.15 -4.08 15.38
C PHE A 304 8.94 -5.18 14.66
N TYR A 305 10.22 -4.95 14.37
CA TYR A 305 11.10 -5.90 13.69
C TYR A 305 11.84 -6.83 14.65
N HIS A 306 12.29 -7.98 14.14
CA HIS A 306 13.43 -8.67 14.74
C HIS A 306 14.66 -7.78 14.52
N VAL A 307 15.13 -7.15 15.61
CA VAL A 307 16.26 -6.22 15.58
C VAL A 307 17.53 -6.94 15.97
N ILE A 308 18.52 -6.89 15.09
CA ILE A 308 19.89 -7.30 15.38
C ILE A 308 20.69 -6.03 15.61
N ILE A 309 21.17 -5.85 16.84
CA ILE A 309 22.00 -4.72 17.25
C ILE A 309 23.44 -5.20 17.32
N LEU A 310 24.29 -4.73 16.40
CA LEU A 310 25.72 -4.97 16.49
C LEU A 310 26.31 -4.07 17.57
N LYS A 311 26.97 -4.70 18.54
CA LYS A 311 27.67 -4.05 19.65
C LYS A 311 29.16 -4.36 19.55
N LEU A 312 29.97 -3.48 20.15
CA LEU A 312 31.38 -3.75 20.42
C LEU A 312 31.52 -4.88 21.43
#